data_AF-A0A0S7YEI5-F1
#
_entry.id   AF-A0A0S7YEI5-F1
#
_cell.length_a   1.000
_cell.length_b   1.000
_cell.length_c   1.000
_cell.angle_alpha   90.00
_cell.angle_beta   90.00
_cell.angle_gamma   90.00
#
_symmetry.space_group_name_H-M   'P 1'
#
loop_
_entity.id
_entity.type
_entity.pdbx_description
1 polymer ?
#
loop_
_entity_poly.entity_id
_entity_poly.type
_entity_poly.pdbx_seq_one_letter_code
_entity_poly.pdbx_strand_id
1 'polypeptide(L)' 'MKLGEFAERFGLTIDEKDVSTVSGLILKYADRIPKIGEEIKYKNLKFTILEGTRRKISKVKVKKI' A
#
# COMPACT_ATOMS: atom_id res chain seq x y z
N MET A 1 -2.07 -9.55 1.53
CA MET A 1 -2.23 -9.13 2.92
C MET A 1 -3.49 -8.30 3.04
N LYS A 2 -4.37 -8.62 3.99
CA LYS A 2 -5.58 -7.83 4.24
C LYS A 2 -5.21 -6.48 4.85
N LEU A 3 -6.03 -5.46 4.59
CA LEU A 3 -5.79 -4.12 5.10
C LEU A 3 -5.91 -4.05 6.63
N GLY A 4 -6.84 -4.79 7.22
CA GLY A 4 -7.00 -4.91 8.68
C GLY A 4 -5.76 -5.48 9.36
N GLU A 5 -5.27 -6.64 8.90
CA GLU A 5 -4.03 -7.26 9.41
C GLU A 5 -2.82 -6.30 9.30
N PHE A 6 -2.77 -5.50 8.24
CA PHE A 6 -1.72 -4.52 8.03
C PHE A 6 -1.85 -3.36 9.02
N ALA A 7 -3.07 -2.85 9.21
CA ALA A 7 -3.36 -1.80 10.18
C ALA A 7 -2.94 -2.23 11.59
N GLU A 8 -3.31 -3.42 12.02
CA GLU A 8 -2.94 -3.98 13.33
C GLU A 8 -1.43 -4.15 13.47
N ARG A 9 -0.76 -4.74 12.46
CA ARG A 9 0.68 -4.99 12.50
C ARG A 9 1.51 -3.72 12.61
N PHE A 10 1.05 -2.62 12.02
CA PHE A 10 1.76 -1.35 11.99
C PHE A 10 1.18 -0.29 12.96
N GLY A 11 0.15 -0.66 13.73
CA GLY A 11 -0.54 0.25 14.67
C GLY A 11 -1.17 1.46 13.98
N LEU A 12 -1.77 1.25 12.82
CA LEU A 12 -2.41 2.31 12.03
C LEU A 12 -3.92 2.29 12.24
N THR A 13 -4.52 3.47 12.32
CA THR A 13 -5.95 3.63 12.06
C THR A 13 -6.12 3.79 10.55
N ILE A 14 -6.96 3.00 9.89
CA ILE A 14 -7.23 3.12 8.45
C ILE A 14 -8.74 3.24 8.25
N ASP A 15 -9.18 4.39 7.74
CA ASP A 15 -10.61 4.72 7.58
C ASP A 15 -11.16 4.36 6.19
N GLU A 16 -10.52 3.42 5.49
CA GLU A 16 -10.88 3.02 4.13
C GLU A 16 -11.83 1.82 4.12
N LYS A 17 -13.14 2.12 4.08
CA LYS A 17 -14.20 1.09 4.16
C LYS A 17 -14.33 0.24 2.89
N ASP A 18 -13.98 0.80 1.73
CA ASP A 18 -14.12 0.13 0.43
C ASP A 18 -12.86 -0.65 0.00
N VAL A 19 -11.84 -0.70 0.86
CA VAL A 19 -10.54 -1.28 0.53
C VAL A 19 -10.22 -2.42 1.49
N SER A 20 -10.06 -3.62 0.93
CA SER A 20 -9.80 -4.84 1.72
C SER A 20 -8.32 -5.24 1.79
N THR A 21 -7.45 -4.65 0.95
CA THR A 21 -6.03 -5.06 0.84
C THR A 21 -5.06 -3.89 0.78
N VAL A 22 -3.81 -4.13 1.18
CA VAL A 22 -2.73 -3.13 1.09
C VAL A 22 -2.49 -2.69 -0.37
N SER A 23 -2.53 -3.63 -1.33
CA SER A 23 -2.42 -3.26 -2.75
C SER A 23 -3.57 -2.37 -3.19
N GLY A 24 -4.81 -2.66 -2.75
CA GLY A 24 -5.96 -1.82 -3.05
C GLY A 24 -5.80 -0.41 -2.49
N LEU A 25 -5.26 -0.27 -1.27
CA LEU A 25 -4.99 1.03 -0.66
C LEU A 25 -3.99 1.83 -1.50
N ILE A 26 -2.88 1.18 -1.88
CA ILE A 26 -1.83 1.83 -2.68
C ILE A 26 -2.37 2.27 -4.04
N LEU A 27 -3.17 1.43 -4.71
CA LEU A 27 -3.78 1.77 -6.00
C LEU A 27 -4.78 2.91 -5.88
N LYS A 28 -5.64 2.88 -4.84
CA LYS A 28 -6.61 3.95 -4.56
C LYS A 28 -5.92 5.28 -4.29
N TYR A 29 -4.83 5.26 -3.51
CA TYR A 29 -4.10 6.47 -3.16
C TYR A 29 -3.25 7.02 -4.32
N ALA A 30 -2.69 6.13 -5.15
CA ALA A 30 -1.93 6.53 -6.33
C ALA A 30 -2.83 6.99 -7.50
N ASP A 31 -4.11 6.63 -7.48
CA ASP A 31 -5.08 6.80 -8.57
C ASP A 31 -4.61 6.21 -9.92
N ARG A 32 -3.72 5.21 -9.84
CA ARG A 32 -3.16 4.46 -10.98
C ARG A 32 -2.38 3.26 -10.47
N ILE A 33 -1.80 2.51 -11.41
CA ILE A 33 -0.83 1.47 -11.08
C ILE A 33 0.56 2.13 -11.00
N PRO A 34 1.18 2.16 -9.80
CA PRO A 34 2.51 2.74 -9.62
C PRO A 34 3.59 1.88 -10.28
N LYS A 35 4.68 2.53 -10.70
CA LYS A 35 5.80 1.84 -11.35
C LYS A 35 6.69 1.16 -10.32
N ILE A 36 7.42 0.13 -10.74
CA ILE A 36 8.48 -0.47 -9.91
C ILE A 36 9.53 0.60 -9.58
N GLY A 37 9.97 0.65 -8.33
CA GLY A 37 10.86 1.67 -7.79
C GLY A 37 10.15 2.94 -7.31
N GLU A 38 8.87 3.11 -7.62
CA GLU A 38 8.10 4.27 -7.16
C GLU A 38 7.83 4.21 -5.66
N GLU A 39 7.78 5.38 -5.04
CA GLU A 39 7.59 5.53 -3.60
C GLU A 39 6.33 6.32 -3.30
N ILE A 40 5.43 5.72 -2.52
CA ILE A 40 4.16 6.33 -2.11
C ILE A 40 4.22 6.54 -0.61
N LYS A 41 3.92 7.76 -0.17
CA LYS A 41 3.81 8.09 1.25
C LYS A 41 2.35 7.99 1.67
N TYR A 42 2.10 7.34 2.80
CA TYR A 42 0.78 7.27 3.42
C TYR A 42 0.94 7.34 4.93
N LYS A 43 0.38 8.39 5.54
CA LYS A 43 0.58 8.70 6.97
C LYS A 43 2.08 8.70 7.32
N ASN A 44 2.50 7.92 8.32
CA ASN A 44 3.89 7.75 8.73
C ASN A 44 4.60 6.57 8.06
N LEU A 45 4.08 6.08 6.93
CA LEU A 45 4.67 4.98 6.18
C LEU A 45 5.09 5.41 4.78
N LYS A 46 6.16 4.80 4.32
CA LYS A 46 6.65 4.86 2.95
C LYS A 46 6.53 3.48 2.32
N PHE A 47 5.79 3.39 1.23
CA PHE A 47 5.64 2.20 0.40
C PHE A 47 6.56 2.33 -0.81
N THR A 48 7.48 1.39 -1.01
CA THR A 48 8.29 1.29 -2.23
C THR A 48 7.83 0.08 -3.03
N ILE A 49 7.44 0.29 -4.28
CA ILE A 49 7.00 -0.80 -5.16
C ILE A 49 8.22 -1.61 -5.58
N LEU A 50 8.28 -2.87 -5.17
CA LEU A 50 9.38 -3.76 -5.55
C LEU A 50 9.02 -4.58 -6.79
N GLU A 51 7.81 -5.11 -6.85
CA GLU A 51 7.36 -5.97 -7.96
C GLU A 51 5.87 -5.80 -8.22
N GLY A 52 5.49 -5.86 -9.49
CA GLY A 52 4.10 -5.74 -9.93
C GLY A 52 3.97 -5.95 -11.43
N THR A 53 2.73 -6.03 -11.91
CA THR A 53 2.38 -6.07 -13.33
C THR A 53 1.60 -4.81 -13.70
N ARG A 54 1.21 -4.68 -14.98
CA ARG A 54 0.30 -3.63 -15.44
C ARG A 54 -1.13 -3.70 -14.86
N ARG A 55 -1.42 -4.64 -13.96
CA ARG A 55 -2.76 -4.80 -13.35
C ARG A 55 -2.74 -4.93 -11.83
N LYS A 56 -1.61 -5.29 -11.22
CA LYS A 56 -1.53 -5.55 -9.77
C LYS A 56 -0.14 -5.27 -9.21
N ILE A 57 -0.08 -4.98 -7.91
CA ILE A 57 1.16 -4.92 -7.15
C ILE A 57 1.34 -6.26 -6.44
N SER A 58 2.51 -6.88 -6.58
CA SER A 58 2.79 -8.19 -5.99
C SER A 58 3.66 -8.08 -4.74
N LYS A 59 4.58 -7.10 -4.69
CA LYS A 59 5.53 -6.94 -3.59
C LYS A 59 5.81 -5.46 -3.32
N VAL A 60 5.75 -5.10 -2.04
CA VAL A 60 5.96 -3.74 -1.55
C VAL A 60 6.87 -3.77 -0.34
N LYS A 61 7.85 -2.86 -0.30
CA LYS A 61 8.64 -2.58 0.89
C LYS A 61 7.93 -1.50 1.69
N VAL A 62 7.82 -1.70 3.00
CA VAL A 62 7.21 -0.73 3.91
C VAL A 62 8.28 -0.23 4.86
N LYS A 63 8.40 1.09 5.01
CA LYS A 63 9.30 1.73 5.97
C LYS A 63 8.54 2.76 6.79
N LYS A 64 8.70 2.74 8.11
CA LYS A 64 8.19 3.80 8.98
C LYS A 64 9.07 5.04 8.83
N ILE A 65 8.43 6.19 8.68
CA ILE A 65 9.06 7.52 8.62
C ILE A 65 9.13 8.08 10.04
#